data_AF-A0A832B638-F1
#
_entry.id   AF-A0A832B638-F1
#
_cell.length_a   1.000
_cell.length_b   1.000
_cell.length_c   1.000
_cell.angle_alpha   90.00
_cell.angle_beta   90.00
_cell.angle_gamma   90.00
#
_symmetry.space_group_name_H-M   'P 1'
#
loop_
_entity.id
_entity.type
_entity.pdbx_description
1 polymer ?
#
loop_
_entity_poly.entity_id
_entity_poly.type
_entity_poly.pdbx_seq_one_letter_code
_entity_poly.pdbx_strand_id
1 'polypeptide(L)'
;LRSGFIDEFEWRRISEAFGVLSETPIFIDDTAGISLLEMRMKARRLKAEHDVKLIVVDYLQLMQGRGLENRVQEVSEISRGLKALARELDLPIVALSQLSRAVESRQDHRPMLSDLRESGCLTGDTVILDPVTGLPARIDSLVGRSDVSVWAIDEQLKLGRYAVSRAFCTGVKPVYEVQLASGRRIKATANHPFLTLDGWVALEKLEPGAAIATARHLPEPAQPTPMPEAELILLAHLTGDGCVVPRQPIHYTSSDPACVEAVAQAAIEGFGIAPRVVQQANWWHVYLPSPTPLTHGRPNPITAWLRRLGTGPLHSWEKGIPRAVFALPNSQLALFLRHLWATDGNLTRSRFTRAAIYYASTSRTLVEQVQSLLLRFGIVARLKATRKTGYRECYQLHVYGATDQARFLREIGCFGKRDEVAAALLTELSAVQTNPNVDVIPREVWPRIGQVKDAAGLSWRDLAASLGTSYCGSTLLKRGLSRARLGRVATTLPSQQLTDLAQSDVFWDRIASITPLDEQLV
;
A
#
# COMPACT_ATOMS: atom_id res chain seq x y z
N LEU A 1 -18.67 -35.21 6.67
CA LEU A 1 -19.42 -35.92 7.73
C LEU A 1 -18.57 -36.97 8.47
N ARG A 2 -17.26 -36.75 8.66
CA ARG A 2 -16.35 -37.75 9.27
C ARG A 2 -15.93 -37.43 10.71
N SER A 3 -16.55 -36.46 11.37
CA SER A 3 -16.27 -36.15 12.78
C SER A 3 -17.45 -35.40 13.41
N GLY A 4 -18.18 -36.07 14.31
CA GLY A 4 -19.22 -35.43 15.14
C GLY A 4 -20.31 -36.43 15.52
N PHE A 5 -20.54 -36.60 16.81
CA PHE A 5 -21.54 -37.49 17.41
C PHE A 5 -22.95 -37.10 16.96
N ILE A 6 -23.43 -37.72 15.88
CA ILE A 6 -24.82 -37.59 15.45
C ILE A 6 -25.64 -38.48 16.37
N ASP A 7 -26.55 -37.88 17.14
CA ASP A 7 -27.45 -38.67 17.98
C ASP A 7 -28.49 -39.42 17.12
N GLU A 8 -29.18 -40.40 17.72
CA GLU A 8 -30.12 -41.25 16.98
C GLU A 8 -31.29 -40.46 16.37
N PHE A 9 -31.65 -39.32 16.96
CA PHE A 9 -32.70 -38.44 16.46
C PHE A 9 -32.24 -37.59 15.28
N GLU A 10 -31.02 -37.05 15.34
CA GLU A 10 -30.37 -36.37 14.23
C GLU A 10 -30.12 -37.31 13.05
N TRP A 11 -29.72 -38.56 13.31
CA TRP A 11 -29.54 -39.58 12.28
C TRP A 11 -30.86 -39.92 11.58
N ARG A 12 -31.97 -39.97 12.33
CA ARG A 12 -33.29 -40.16 11.76
C ARG A 12 -33.70 -38.99 10.87
N ARG A 13 -33.49 -37.74 11.32
CA ARG A 13 -33.75 -36.54 10.51
C ARG A 13 -32.90 -36.49 9.25
N ILE A 14 -31.63 -36.87 9.34
CA ILE A 14 -30.73 -36.96 8.19
C ILE A 14 -31.21 -38.03 7.21
N SER A 15 -31.57 -39.22 7.70
CA SER A 15 -32.06 -40.32 6.85
C SER A 15 -33.38 -39.98 6.17
N GLU A 16 -34.33 -39.36 6.88
CA GLU A 16 -35.58 -38.85 6.33
C GLU A 16 -35.30 -37.79 5.25
N ALA A 17 -34.39 -36.85 5.51
CA ALA A 17 -33.99 -35.84 4.53
C ALA A 17 -33.29 -36.44 3.30
N PHE A 18 -32.43 -37.45 3.48
CA PHE A 18 -31.78 -38.17 2.37
C PHE A 18 -32.79 -38.93 1.51
N GLY A 19 -33.79 -39.56 2.11
CA GLY A 19 -34.87 -40.23 1.39
C GLY A 19 -35.60 -39.25 0.47
N VAL A 20 -36.05 -38.13 1.04
CA VAL A 20 -36.70 -37.05 0.28
C VAL A 20 -35.79 -36.51 -0.82
N LEU A 21 -34.51 -36.23 -0.53
CA LEU A 21 -33.56 -35.70 -1.51
C LEU A 21 -33.30 -36.68 -2.66
N SER A 22 -33.20 -37.98 -2.35
CA SER A 22 -32.90 -39.02 -3.34
C SER A 22 -34.03 -39.25 -4.36
N GLU A 23 -35.27 -38.99 -3.94
CA GLU A 23 -36.45 -39.07 -4.79
C GLU A 23 -36.78 -37.74 -5.49
N THR A 24 -36.11 -36.65 -5.10
CA THR A 24 -36.34 -35.34 -5.71
C THR A 24 -35.71 -35.32 -7.11
N PRO A 25 -36.43 -34.86 -8.16
CA PRO A 25 -35.92 -34.80 -9.53
C PRO A 25 -34.94 -33.64 -9.74
N ILE A 26 -33.88 -33.59 -8.93
CA ILE A 26 -32.79 -32.62 -9.00
C ILE A 26 -31.56 -33.33 -9.54
N PHE A 27 -31.01 -32.80 -10.63
CA PHE A 27 -29.80 -33.30 -11.26
C PHE A 27 -28.68 -32.28 -11.06
N ILE A 28 -27.57 -32.73 -10.48
CA ILE A 28 -26.40 -31.87 -10.22
C ILE A 28 -25.29 -32.27 -11.19
N ASP A 29 -24.77 -31.28 -11.92
CA ASP A 29 -23.61 -31.43 -12.78
C ASP A 29 -22.47 -30.56 -12.25
N ASP A 30 -21.42 -31.20 -11.73
CA ASP A 30 -20.26 -30.53 -11.11
C ASP A 30 -19.05 -30.49 -12.06
N THR A 31 -19.31 -30.32 -13.36
CA THR A 31 -18.23 -30.22 -14.35
C THR A 31 -17.54 -28.85 -14.25
N ALA A 32 -16.29 -28.85 -13.79
CA ALA A 32 -15.47 -27.64 -13.73
C ALA A 32 -15.27 -27.02 -15.12
N GLY A 33 -15.48 -25.71 -15.24
CA GLY A 33 -15.21 -24.98 -16.48
C GLY A 33 -16.16 -25.31 -17.64
N ILE A 34 -17.36 -25.86 -17.38
CA ILE A 34 -18.28 -26.34 -18.42
C ILE A 34 -18.49 -25.30 -19.54
N SER A 35 -18.33 -25.73 -20.79
CA SER A 35 -18.59 -24.88 -21.94
C SER A 35 -20.08 -24.79 -22.24
N LEU A 36 -20.51 -23.70 -22.89
CA LEU A 36 -21.92 -23.54 -23.30
C LEU A 36 -22.41 -24.70 -24.20
N LEU A 37 -21.52 -25.27 -25.04
CA LEU A 37 -21.86 -26.38 -25.93
C LEU A 37 -22.12 -27.66 -25.14
N GLU A 38 -21.25 -28.00 -24.19
CA GLU A 38 -21.42 -29.17 -23.32
C GLU A 38 -22.67 -29.04 -22.46
N MET A 39 -22.89 -27.85 -21.87
CA MET A 39 -24.09 -27.56 -21.09
C MET A 39 -25.35 -27.78 -21.94
N ARG A 40 -25.36 -27.28 -23.19
CA ARG A 40 -26.48 -27.48 -24.13
C ARG A 40 -26.73 -28.97 -24.40
N MET A 41 -25.69 -29.77 -24.64
CA MET A 41 -25.83 -31.22 -24.89
C MET A 41 -26.45 -31.93 -23.68
N LYS A 42 -25.94 -31.64 -22.48
CA LYS A 42 -26.43 -32.24 -21.23
C LYS A 42 -27.87 -31.82 -20.91
N ALA A 43 -28.18 -30.53 -21.07
CA ALA A 43 -29.52 -29.99 -20.85
C ALA A 43 -30.56 -30.61 -21.79
N ARG A 44 -30.23 -30.80 -23.08
CA ARG A 44 -31.09 -31.49 -24.04
C ARG A 44 -31.36 -32.94 -23.61
N ARG A 45 -30.31 -33.66 -23.21
CA ARG A 45 -30.43 -35.06 -22.76
C ARG A 45 -31.36 -35.16 -21.54
N LEU A 46 -31.12 -34.35 -20.51
CA LEU A 46 -31.94 -34.34 -19.30
C LEU A 46 -33.39 -33.90 -19.59
N LYS A 47 -33.60 -32.95 -20.51
CA LYS A 47 -34.95 -32.55 -20.94
C LYS A 47 -35.70 -33.70 -21.64
N ALA A 48 -35.01 -34.50 -22.45
CA ALA A 48 -35.60 -35.64 -23.13
C ALA A 48 -35.87 -36.83 -22.19
N GLU A 49 -34.94 -37.12 -21.27
CA GLU A 49 -35.02 -38.27 -20.36
C GLU A 49 -35.95 -38.01 -19.16
N HIS A 50 -35.98 -36.78 -18.65
CA HIS A 50 -36.60 -36.44 -17.37
C HIS A 50 -37.50 -35.20 -17.39
N ASP A 51 -37.71 -34.58 -18.56
CA ASP A 51 -38.57 -33.40 -18.75
C ASP A 51 -38.28 -32.24 -17.75
N VAL A 52 -36.99 -31.93 -17.59
CA VAL A 52 -36.52 -30.85 -16.70
C VAL A 52 -37.26 -29.53 -16.95
N LYS A 53 -37.61 -28.84 -15.85
CA LYS A 53 -38.42 -27.60 -15.87
C LYS A 53 -37.65 -26.32 -15.54
N LEU A 54 -36.44 -26.44 -15.00
CA LEU A 54 -35.61 -25.31 -14.59
C LEU A 54 -34.13 -25.71 -14.72
N ILE A 55 -33.31 -24.78 -15.20
CA ILE A 55 -31.86 -24.90 -15.10
C ILE A 55 -31.33 -23.77 -14.24
N VAL A 56 -30.49 -24.11 -13.26
CA VAL A 56 -29.78 -23.14 -12.43
C VAL A 56 -28.29 -23.24 -12.74
N VAL A 57 -27.64 -22.10 -12.97
CA VAL A 57 -26.19 -22.00 -13.19
C VAL A 57 -25.56 -21.26 -12.02
N ASP A 58 -24.73 -21.94 -11.24
CA ASP A 58 -23.98 -21.39 -10.10
C ASP A 58 -22.47 -21.54 -10.34
N TYR A 59 -21.77 -20.51 -10.81
CA TYR A 59 -22.26 -19.24 -11.33
C TYR A 59 -21.63 -18.93 -12.69
N LEU A 60 -22.23 -18.01 -13.44
CA LEU A 60 -21.98 -17.78 -14.87
C LEU A 60 -20.50 -17.57 -15.20
N GLN A 61 -19.74 -16.90 -14.33
CA GLN A 61 -18.32 -16.65 -14.55
C GLN A 61 -17.42 -17.89 -14.38
N LEU A 62 -17.91 -19.03 -13.91
CA LEU A 62 -17.14 -20.28 -13.88
C LEU A 62 -17.22 -21.07 -15.20
N MET A 63 -18.07 -20.65 -16.15
CA MET A 63 -18.17 -21.27 -17.47
C MET A 63 -17.01 -20.82 -18.38
N GLN A 64 -16.55 -21.70 -19.26
CA GLN A 64 -15.59 -21.36 -20.32
C GLN A 64 -16.30 -20.91 -21.60
N GLY A 65 -15.85 -19.78 -22.15
CA GLY A 65 -16.18 -19.33 -23.50
C GLY A 65 -15.07 -19.65 -24.50
N ARG A 66 -15.20 -19.10 -25.71
CA ARG A 66 -14.27 -19.37 -26.83
C ARG A 66 -13.06 -18.43 -26.79
N GLY A 67 -12.17 -18.59 -25.81
CA GLY A 67 -10.79 -18.06 -25.85
C GLY A 67 -10.63 -16.58 -26.24
N LEU A 68 -11.56 -15.70 -25.84
CA LEU A 68 -11.46 -14.27 -26.13
C LEU A 68 -10.58 -13.58 -25.07
N GLU A 69 -9.67 -12.71 -25.50
CA GLU A 69 -8.89 -11.84 -24.60
C GLU A 69 -9.78 -10.89 -23.77
N ASN A 70 -11.03 -10.68 -24.19
CA ASN A 70 -11.98 -9.78 -23.53
C ASN A 70 -13.09 -10.55 -22.79
N ARG A 71 -12.91 -10.70 -21.48
CA ARG A 71 -13.86 -11.33 -20.55
C ARG A 71 -15.29 -10.76 -20.62
N VAL A 72 -15.46 -9.48 -20.94
CA VAL A 72 -16.80 -8.87 -21.08
C VAL A 72 -17.54 -9.44 -22.28
N GLN A 73 -16.81 -9.64 -23.38
CA GLN A 73 -17.38 -10.22 -24.58
C GLN A 73 -17.70 -11.70 -24.36
N GLU A 74 -16.83 -12.42 -23.67
CA GLU A 74 -17.05 -13.82 -23.28
C GLU A 74 -18.31 -13.99 -22.43
N VAL A 75 -18.45 -13.20 -21.35
CA VAL A 75 -19.64 -13.22 -20.48
C VAL A 75 -20.90 -12.82 -21.24
N SER A 76 -20.79 -11.85 -22.17
CA SER A 76 -21.90 -11.45 -23.04
C SER A 76 -22.31 -12.58 -24.01
N GLU A 77 -21.35 -13.35 -24.52
CA GLU A 77 -21.59 -14.51 -25.37
C GLU A 77 -22.24 -15.65 -24.60
N ILE A 78 -21.75 -15.96 -23.40
CA ILE A 78 -22.34 -16.97 -22.52
C ILE A 78 -23.79 -16.58 -22.18
N SER A 79 -24.03 -15.34 -21.76
CA SER A 79 -25.38 -14.84 -21.44
C SER A 79 -26.35 -14.94 -22.63
N ARG A 80 -25.93 -14.54 -23.83
CA ARG A 80 -26.72 -14.72 -25.07
C ARG A 80 -26.97 -16.18 -25.39
N GLY A 81 -25.96 -17.01 -25.17
CA GLY A 81 -26.01 -18.46 -25.34
C GLY A 81 -27.04 -19.14 -24.44
N LEU A 82 -27.03 -18.80 -23.14
CA LEU A 82 -28.00 -19.28 -22.17
C LEU A 82 -29.42 -18.84 -22.56
N LYS A 83 -29.60 -17.59 -23.03
CA LYS A 83 -30.91 -17.13 -23.54
C LYS A 83 -31.38 -17.94 -24.76
N ALA A 84 -30.46 -18.28 -25.67
CA ALA A 84 -30.79 -19.13 -26.81
C ALA A 84 -31.17 -20.54 -26.35
N LEU A 85 -30.44 -21.12 -25.40
CA LEU A 85 -30.74 -22.43 -24.81
C LEU A 85 -32.11 -22.44 -24.12
N ALA A 86 -32.45 -21.39 -23.37
CA ALA A 86 -33.74 -21.25 -22.70
C ALA A 86 -34.91 -21.28 -23.70
N ARG A 87 -34.76 -20.56 -24.83
CA ARG A 87 -35.76 -20.54 -25.92
C ARG A 87 -35.85 -21.87 -26.65
N GLU A 88 -34.72 -22.52 -26.84
CA GLU A 88 -34.61 -23.78 -27.57
C GLU A 88 -35.25 -24.94 -26.79
N LEU A 89 -35.08 -24.97 -25.46
CA LEU A 89 -35.63 -26.00 -24.59
C LEU A 89 -37.00 -25.65 -23.99
N ASP A 90 -37.50 -24.45 -24.29
CA ASP A 90 -38.72 -23.86 -23.72
C ASP A 90 -38.78 -23.99 -22.19
N LEU A 91 -37.72 -23.54 -21.52
CA LEU A 91 -37.64 -23.58 -20.06
C LEU A 91 -36.87 -22.38 -19.49
N PRO A 92 -37.21 -21.95 -18.25
CA PRO A 92 -36.48 -20.90 -17.56
C PRO A 92 -35.06 -21.33 -17.20
N ILE A 93 -34.11 -20.42 -17.37
CA ILE A 93 -32.72 -20.56 -16.90
C ILE A 93 -32.42 -19.42 -15.93
N VAL A 94 -32.00 -19.77 -14.71
CA VAL A 94 -31.53 -18.82 -13.71
C VAL A 94 -30.01 -18.91 -13.65
N ALA A 95 -29.32 -17.84 -14.01
CA ALA A 95 -27.87 -17.78 -13.92
C ALA A 95 -27.47 -16.83 -12.79
N LEU A 96 -26.75 -17.35 -11.81
CA LEU A 96 -26.13 -16.53 -10.79
C LEU A 96 -24.91 -15.84 -11.40
N SER A 97 -24.71 -14.57 -11.06
CA SER A 97 -23.52 -13.84 -11.46
C SER A 97 -23.12 -12.88 -10.36
N GLN A 98 -21.84 -12.87 -10.03
CA GLN A 98 -21.31 -11.87 -9.10
C GLN A 98 -21.03 -10.57 -9.84
N LEU A 99 -21.64 -9.47 -9.40
CA LEU A 99 -21.40 -8.16 -10.00
C LEU A 99 -20.11 -7.54 -9.44
N SER A 100 -19.43 -6.76 -10.29
CA SER A 100 -18.37 -5.85 -9.89
C SER A 100 -18.95 -4.76 -8.98
N ARG A 101 -18.16 -4.29 -8.00
CA ARG A 101 -18.57 -3.20 -7.09
C ARG A 101 -18.77 -1.85 -7.78
N ALA A 102 -18.43 -1.72 -9.07
CA ALA A 102 -18.68 -0.49 -9.82
C ALA A 102 -20.18 -0.13 -9.90
N VAL A 103 -21.08 -1.10 -9.73
CA VAL A 103 -22.52 -0.84 -9.61
C VAL A 103 -22.87 0.04 -8.41
N GLU A 104 -22.12 -0.08 -7.30
CA GLU A 104 -22.34 0.66 -6.04
C GLU A 104 -21.99 2.15 -6.18
N SER A 105 -21.09 2.50 -7.10
CA SER A 105 -20.67 3.89 -7.34
C SER A 105 -21.60 4.69 -8.25
N ARG A 106 -22.60 4.05 -8.88
CA ARG A 106 -23.51 4.71 -9.82
C ARG A 106 -24.79 5.14 -9.11
N GLN A 107 -25.30 6.33 -9.45
CA GLN A 107 -26.54 6.86 -8.86
C GLN A 107 -27.74 5.91 -9.01
N ASP A 108 -27.87 5.21 -10.14
CA ASP A 108 -29.03 4.35 -10.41
C ASP A 108 -28.88 2.91 -9.89
N HIS A 109 -27.66 2.51 -9.48
CA HIS A 109 -27.32 1.17 -8.99
C HIS A 109 -27.81 0.02 -9.90
N ARG A 110 -28.07 0.29 -11.19
CA ARG A 110 -28.64 -0.70 -12.12
C ARG A 110 -27.53 -1.59 -12.69
N PRO A 111 -27.63 -2.93 -12.54
CA PRO A 111 -26.68 -3.85 -13.16
C PRO A 111 -26.68 -3.74 -14.69
N MET A 112 -25.49 -3.77 -15.25
CA MET A 112 -25.18 -3.74 -16.68
C MET A 112 -24.24 -4.90 -17.01
N LEU A 113 -24.14 -5.28 -18.29
CA LEU A 113 -23.24 -6.35 -18.74
C LEU A 113 -21.78 -6.12 -18.33
N SER A 114 -21.34 -4.86 -18.23
CA SER A 114 -20.01 -4.50 -17.74
C SER A 114 -19.77 -4.88 -16.28
N ASP A 115 -20.83 -4.92 -15.46
CA ASP A 115 -20.72 -5.32 -14.06
C ASP A 115 -20.57 -6.83 -13.90
N LEU A 116 -20.91 -7.64 -14.92
CA LEU A 116 -20.66 -9.08 -14.86
C LEU A 116 -19.16 -9.42 -15.01
N ARG A 117 -18.30 -8.42 -15.28
CA ARG A 117 -16.84 -8.54 -15.26
C ARG A 117 -16.36 -8.85 -13.84
N GLU A 118 -15.27 -9.58 -13.76
CA GLU A 118 -14.55 -9.79 -12.49
C GLU A 118 -14.14 -8.45 -11.87
N SER A 119 -14.14 -8.38 -10.54
CA SER A 119 -13.59 -7.24 -9.80
C SER A 119 -12.08 -7.12 -10.09
N GLY A 120 -11.56 -5.90 -10.06
CA GLY A 120 -10.12 -5.71 -10.15
C GLY A 120 -9.40 -6.15 -8.89
N CYS A 121 -8.16 -6.62 -9.03
CA CYS A 121 -7.40 -7.26 -7.97
C CYS A 121 -5.98 -6.68 -7.86
N LEU A 122 -5.37 -6.89 -6.70
CA LEU A 122 -3.96 -6.60 -6.41
C LEU A 122 -3.21 -7.91 -6.26
N THR A 123 -1.90 -7.93 -6.48
CA THR A 123 -1.11 -9.16 -6.29
C THR A 123 -1.00 -9.54 -4.83
N GLY A 124 -0.96 -10.85 -4.55
CA GLY A 124 -0.93 -11.39 -3.19
C GLY A 124 0.21 -10.86 -2.30
N ASP A 125 1.34 -10.47 -2.91
CA ASP A 125 2.49 -9.86 -2.23
C ASP A 125 2.29 -8.41 -1.80
N THR A 126 1.16 -7.79 -2.13
CA THR A 126 0.81 -6.45 -1.69
C THR A 126 0.72 -6.39 -0.17
N VAL A 127 1.41 -5.43 0.43
CA VAL A 127 1.46 -5.26 1.89
C VAL A 127 0.50 -4.16 2.31
N ILE A 128 -0.32 -4.45 3.32
CA ILE A 128 -1.14 -3.49 4.04
C ILE A 128 -0.64 -3.35 5.49
N LEU A 129 -0.98 -2.25 6.15
CA LEU A 129 -0.71 -2.04 7.57
C LEU A 129 -2.01 -2.18 8.36
N ASP A 130 -1.98 -2.98 9.42
CA ASP A 130 -3.06 -3.08 10.39
C ASP A 130 -3.19 -1.75 11.18
N PRO A 131 -4.33 -1.06 11.13
CA PRO A 131 -4.56 0.18 11.89
C PRO A 131 -4.50 0.05 13.41
N VAL A 132 -4.72 -1.14 13.95
CA VAL A 132 -4.72 -1.41 15.39
C VAL A 132 -3.31 -1.67 15.86
N THR A 133 -2.64 -2.65 15.27
CA THR A 133 -1.32 -3.12 15.73
C THR A 133 -0.15 -2.42 15.04
N GLY A 134 -0.37 -1.80 13.88
CA GLY A 134 0.67 -1.25 13.02
C GLY A 134 1.42 -2.31 12.20
N LEU A 135 1.15 -3.60 12.42
CA LEU A 135 1.92 -4.67 11.78
C LEU A 135 1.62 -4.75 10.27
N PRO A 136 2.66 -4.94 9.43
CA PRO A 136 2.46 -5.21 8.02
C PRO A 136 1.94 -6.64 7.81
N ALA A 137 0.99 -6.80 6.90
CA ALA A 137 0.48 -8.09 6.44
C ALA A 137 0.37 -8.10 4.91
N ARG A 138 0.74 -9.21 4.29
CA ARG A 138 0.50 -9.44 2.86
C ARG A 138 -0.98 -9.78 2.66
N ILE A 139 -1.61 -9.28 1.61
CA ILE A 139 -3.04 -9.54 1.39
C ILE A 139 -3.35 -11.03 1.18
N ASP A 140 -2.41 -11.81 0.65
CA ASP A 140 -2.57 -13.27 0.52
C ASP A 140 -2.71 -13.98 1.88
N SER A 141 -2.00 -13.51 2.90
CA SER A 141 -2.07 -14.03 4.27
C SER A 141 -3.39 -13.70 4.99
N LEU A 142 -4.25 -12.89 4.37
CA LEU A 142 -5.53 -12.46 4.93
C LEU A 142 -6.72 -13.24 4.38
N VAL A 143 -6.51 -14.05 3.34
CA VAL A 143 -7.58 -14.83 2.70
C VAL A 143 -8.27 -15.73 3.73
N GLY A 144 -9.60 -15.63 3.80
CA GLY A 144 -10.42 -16.39 4.75
C GLY A 144 -10.50 -15.82 6.17
N ARG A 145 -9.78 -14.73 6.47
CA ARG A 145 -9.92 -14.01 7.75
C ARG A 145 -11.09 -13.03 7.72
N SER A 146 -11.77 -12.90 8.86
CA SER A 146 -12.87 -11.95 9.08
C SER A 146 -12.51 -10.83 10.07
N ASP A 147 -11.38 -10.96 10.76
CA ASP A 147 -10.87 -10.04 11.78
C ASP A 147 -9.83 -9.06 11.21
N VAL A 148 -10.03 -8.61 9.98
CA VAL A 148 -9.08 -7.75 9.26
C VAL A 148 -9.60 -6.33 9.25
N SER A 149 -8.76 -5.37 9.63
CA SER A 149 -9.04 -3.95 9.49
C SER A 149 -7.96 -3.28 8.64
N VAL A 150 -8.35 -2.24 7.92
CA VAL A 150 -7.50 -1.51 6.98
C VAL A 150 -7.64 -0.01 7.15
N TRP A 151 -6.60 0.71 6.78
CA TRP A 151 -6.69 2.14 6.51
C TRP A 151 -7.36 2.33 5.15
N ALA A 152 -8.45 3.09 5.12
CA ALA A 152 -9.10 3.53 3.89
C ALA A 152 -9.57 4.98 4.03
N ILE A 153 -10.05 5.57 2.96
CA ILE A 153 -10.58 6.94 2.95
C ILE A 153 -12.10 6.92 2.80
N ASP A 154 -12.78 7.88 3.42
CA ASP A 154 -14.20 8.15 3.20
C ASP A 154 -14.44 9.02 1.95
N GLU A 155 -15.70 9.38 1.72
CA GLU A 155 -16.13 10.26 0.62
C GLU A 155 -15.55 11.68 0.73
N GLN A 156 -15.19 12.11 1.94
CA GLN A 156 -14.54 13.40 2.23
C GLN A 156 -13.01 13.32 2.10
N LEU A 157 -12.49 12.18 1.64
CA LEU A 157 -11.07 11.90 1.47
C LEU A 157 -10.29 11.97 2.80
N LYS A 158 -10.95 11.61 3.91
CA LYS A 158 -10.36 11.50 5.24
C LYS A 158 -9.99 10.08 5.55
N LEU A 159 -8.80 9.90 6.13
CA LEU A 159 -8.31 8.56 6.45
C LEU A 159 -8.99 8.02 7.72
N GLY A 160 -9.52 6.81 7.63
CA GLY A 160 -10.21 6.12 8.72
C GLY A 160 -9.90 4.63 8.76
N ARG A 161 -10.40 3.97 9.80
CA ARG A 161 -10.26 2.53 10.02
C ARG A 161 -11.53 1.82 9.59
N TYR A 162 -11.38 0.80 8.75
CA TYR A 162 -12.52 0.07 8.20
C TYR A 162 -12.31 -1.43 8.32
N ALA A 163 -13.38 -2.14 8.66
CA ALA A 163 -13.38 -3.60 8.70
C ALA A 163 -13.47 -4.16 7.26
N VAL A 164 -12.64 -5.17 6.97
CA VAL A 164 -12.70 -5.90 5.71
C VAL A 164 -13.76 -6.98 5.84
N SER A 165 -14.78 -6.90 4.99
CA SER A 165 -15.87 -7.89 4.96
C SER A 165 -15.39 -9.27 4.51
N ARG A 166 -14.50 -9.33 3.52
CA ARG A 166 -13.93 -10.58 3.00
C ARG A 166 -12.62 -10.31 2.24
N ALA A 167 -11.61 -11.14 2.48
CA ALA A 167 -10.43 -11.27 1.62
C ALA A 167 -10.46 -12.64 0.91
N PHE A 168 -10.29 -12.64 -0.40
CA PHE A 168 -10.40 -13.84 -1.24
C PHE A 168 -9.44 -13.75 -2.43
N CYS A 169 -8.94 -14.90 -2.87
CA CYS A 169 -8.14 -15.03 -4.08
C CYS A 169 -9.05 -15.24 -5.29
N THR A 170 -8.69 -14.67 -6.43
CA THR A 170 -9.43 -14.80 -7.69
C THR A 170 -8.65 -15.53 -8.79
N GLY A 171 -7.53 -16.16 -8.44
CA GLY A 171 -6.71 -16.98 -9.32
C GLY A 171 -5.52 -16.24 -9.92
N VAL A 172 -4.99 -16.79 -11.01
CA VAL A 172 -3.82 -16.25 -11.73
C VAL A 172 -4.32 -15.35 -12.86
N LYS A 173 -3.82 -14.11 -12.91
CA LYS A 173 -4.25 -13.11 -13.89
C LYS A 173 -3.09 -12.27 -14.41
N PRO A 174 -3.19 -11.71 -15.62
CA PRO A 174 -2.28 -10.67 -16.08
C PRO A 174 -2.28 -9.46 -15.14
N VAL A 175 -1.09 -8.96 -14.79
CA VAL A 175 -0.93 -7.82 -13.89
C VAL A 175 0.03 -6.79 -14.47
N TYR A 176 -0.08 -5.56 -13.97
CA TYR A 176 0.73 -4.42 -14.38
C TYR A 176 1.38 -3.81 -13.15
N GLU A 177 2.68 -3.52 -13.22
CA GLU A 177 3.36 -2.70 -12.22
C GLU A 177 3.11 -1.22 -12.54
N VAL A 178 2.46 -0.54 -11.61
CA VAL A 178 2.28 0.91 -11.63
C VAL A 178 3.36 1.53 -10.78
N GLN A 179 4.25 2.32 -11.38
CA GLN A 179 5.25 3.10 -10.66
C GLN A 179 4.82 4.56 -10.60
N LEU A 180 4.89 5.17 -9.42
CA LEU A 180 4.53 6.56 -9.19
C LEU A 180 5.75 7.47 -9.16
N ALA A 181 5.55 8.77 -9.32
CA ALA A 181 6.60 9.79 -9.31
C ALA A 181 7.28 9.93 -7.94
N SER A 182 6.63 9.51 -6.85
CA SER A 182 7.31 9.35 -5.55
C SER A 182 8.23 8.12 -5.46
N GLY A 183 8.21 7.25 -6.47
CA GLY A 183 8.94 5.98 -6.52
C GLY A 183 8.17 4.79 -5.90
N ARG A 184 6.98 5.04 -5.33
CA ARG A 184 6.05 3.98 -4.89
C ARG A 184 5.64 3.09 -6.05
N ARG A 185 5.35 1.83 -5.74
CA ARG A 185 4.90 0.84 -6.71
C ARG A 185 3.75 0.01 -6.17
N ILE A 186 2.90 -0.43 -7.08
CA ILE A 186 1.83 -1.37 -6.79
C ILE A 186 1.58 -2.21 -8.03
N LYS A 187 1.25 -3.49 -7.85
CA LYS A 187 0.91 -4.39 -8.94
C LYS A 187 -0.58 -4.68 -8.89
N ALA A 188 -1.26 -4.52 -10.02
CA ALA A 188 -2.70 -4.64 -10.10
C ALA A 188 -3.14 -5.19 -11.46
N THR A 189 -4.35 -5.76 -11.51
CA THR A 189 -4.98 -6.15 -12.77
C THR A 189 -5.44 -4.92 -13.57
N ALA A 190 -5.60 -5.05 -14.89
CA ALA A 190 -6.01 -3.96 -15.79
C ALA A 190 -7.30 -3.25 -15.36
N ASN A 191 -8.26 -3.99 -14.81
CA ASN A 191 -9.55 -3.49 -14.35
C ASN A 191 -9.52 -2.95 -12.90
N HIS A 192 -8.39 -3.00 -12.18
CA HIS A 192 -8.31 -2.48 -10.80
C HIS A 192 -8.48 -0.96 -10.77
N PRO A 193 -9.43 -0.43 -9.99
CA PRO A 193 -9.68 1.01 -9.93
C PRO A 193 -8.66 1.73 -9.06
N PHE A 194 -8.24 2.91 -9.49
CA PHE A 194 -7.48 3.87 -8.72
C PHE A 194 -8.29 5.15 -8.58
N LEU A 195 -8.26 5.75 -7.40
CA LEU A 195 -8.96 7.01 -7.17
C LEU A 195 -8.18 8.14 -7.84
N THR A 196 -8.81 8.79 -8.81
CA THR A 196 -8.37 10.04 -9.43
C THR A 196 -9.17 11.21 -8.86
N LEU A 197 -8.86 12.44 -9.26
CA LEU A 197 -9.68 13.58 -8.87
C LEU A 197 -11.14 13.40 -9.34
N ASP A 198 -11.34 12.81 -10.52
CA ASP A 198 -12.64 12.56 -11.18
C ASP A 198 -13.31 11.24 -10.78
N GLY A 199 -12.85 10.63 -9.68
CA GLY A 199 -13.40 9.40 -9.13
C GLY A 199 -12.56 8.18 -9.48
N TRP A 200 -13.14 7.00 -9.29
CA TRP A 200 -12.46 5.72 -9.48
C TRP A 200 -12.34 5.37 -10.95
N VAL A 201 -11.10 5.21 -11.42
CA VAL A 201 -10.78 4.90 -12.82
C VAL A 201 -9.95 3.63 -12.88
N ALA A 202 -10.36 2.67 -13.71
CA ALA A 202 -9.63 1.43 -13.93
C ALA A 202 -8.23 1.69 -14.51
N LEU A 203 -7.26 0.86 -14.13
CA LEU A 203 -5.86 0.99 -14.58
C LEU A 203 -5.72 1.02 -16.11
N GLU A 204 -6.49 0.22 -16.83
CA GLU A 204 -6.50 0.17 -18.31
C GLU A 204 -6.89 1.49 -18.99
N LYS A 205 -7.49 2.43 -18.24
CA LYS A 205 -7.89 3.76 -18.72
C LYS A 205 -6.95 4.87 -18.24
N LEU A 206 -5.92 4.52 -17.47
CA LEU A 206 -4.95 5.47 -16.94
C LEU A 206 -3.69 5.47 -17.80
N GLU A 207 -3.08 6.64 -17.92
CA GLU A 207 -1.85 6.84 -18.66
C GLU A 207 -0.76 7.46 -17.75
N PRO A 208 0.53 7.26 -18.07
CA PRO A 208 1.61 7.99 -17.42
C PRO A 208 1.34 9.51 -17.39
N GLY A 209 1.51 10.12 -16.22
CA GLY A 209 1.19 11.52 -15.95
C GLY A 209 -0.14 11.74 -15.24
N ALA A 210 -1.08 10.78 -15.29
CA ALA A 210 -2.32 10.84 -14.51
C ALA A 210 -2.04 10.85 -13.01
N ALA A 211 -2.83 11.62 -12.25
CA ALA A 211 -2.70 11.72 -10.81
C ALA A 211 -3.67 10.77 -10.09
N ILE A 212 -3.14 9.98 -9.17
CA ILE A 212 -3.90 9.03 -8.34
C ILE A 212 -3.69 9.33 -6.85
N ALA A 213 -4.67 8.94 -6.04
CA ALA A 213 -4.66 9.11 -4.60
C ALA A 213 -3.66 8.16 -3.92
N THR A 214 -2.88 8.70 -3.00
CA THR A 214 -2.02 7.96 -2.06
C THR A 214 -2.15 8.56 -0.67
N ALA A 215 -1.70 7.86 0.38
CA ALA A 215 -1.73 8.41 1.74
C ALA A 215 -0.74 9.57 1.90
N ARG A 216 -1.22 10.70 2.43
CA ARG A 216 -0.37 11.86 2.80
C ARG A 216 0.23 11.71 4.19
N HIS A 217 -0.47 11.02 5.08
CA HIS A 217 -0.06 10.74 6.43
C HIS A 217 -0.67 9.42 6.90
N LEU A 218 -0.09 8.83 7.94
CA LEU A 218 -0.63 7.66 8.63
C LEU A 218 -0.69 7.94 10.14
N PRO A 219 -1.81 7.69 10.81
CA PRO A 219 -1.88 7.80 12.27
C PRO A 219 -1.00 6.77 12.98
N GLU A 220 -0.74 7.03 14.26
CA GLU A 220 -0.21 6.01 15.18
C GLU A 220 -1.18 4.81 15.28
N PRO A 221 -0.67 3.57 15.37
CA PRO A 221 -1.45 2.39 15.68
C PRO A 221 -2.28 2.61 16.94
N ALA A 222 -3.45 2.00 17.03
CA ALA A 222 -4.29 2.12 18.23
C ALA A 222 -3.62 1.48 19.46
N GLN A 223 -2.86 0.42 19.22
CA GLN A 223 -2.22 -0.40 20.24
C GLN A 223 -0.75 -0.56 19.84
N PRO A 224 0.06 0.52 19.95
CA PRO A 224 1.46 0.44 19.64
C PRO A 224 2.17 -0.48 20.64
N THR A 225 3.15 -1.25 20.16
CA THR A 225 3.98 -2.14 20.98
C THR A 225 5.36 -1.51 21.12
N PRO A 226 5.73 -0.98 22.31
CA PRO A 226 7.03 -0.40 22.51
C PRO A 226 8.14 -1.46 22.55
N MET A 227 9.37 -1.04 22.26
CA MET A 227 10.60 -1.81 22.36
C MET A 227 11.56 -1.14 23.37
N PRO A 228 12.39 -1.88 24.13
CA PRO A 228 13.41 -1.27 24.96
C PRO A 228 14.33 -0.33 24.16
N GLU A 229 14.67 0.81 24.73
CA GLU A 229 15.42 1.86 24.03
C GLU A 229 16.79 1.37 23.54
N ALA A 230 17.53 0.65 24.39
CA ALA A 230 18.81 0.03 24.03
C ALA A 230 18.68 -0.94 22.84
N GLU A 231 17.63 -1.77 22.81
CA GLU A 231 17.35 -2.66 21.67
C GLU A 231 17.09 -1.85 20.40
N LEU A 232 16.35 -0.74 20.50
CA LEU A 232 15.96 0.09 19.37
C LEU A 232 17.14 0.84 18.75
N ILE A 233 17.98 1.44 19.60
CA ILE A 233 19.21 2.12 19.20
C ILE A 233 20.14 1.12 18.49
N LEU A 234 20.35 -0.05 19.11
CA LEU A 234 21.19 -1.08 18.51
C LEU A 234 20.61 -1.57 17.18
N LEU A 235 19.29 -1.79 17.09
CA LEU A 235 18.62 -2.22 15.87
C LEU A 235 18.84 -1.23 14.73
N ALA A 236 18.67 0.07 15.00
CA ALA A 236 18.82 1.13 14.00
C ALA A 236 20.25 1.17 13.43
N HIS A 237 21.25 1.15 14.30
CA HIS A 237 22.66 1.15 13.89
C HIS A 237 23.07 -0.14 13.18
N LEU A 238 22.59 -1.31 13.63
CA LEU A 238 22.89 -2.57 12.95
C LEU A 238 22.20 -2.68 11.57
N THR A 239 21.02 -2.07 11.44
CA THR A 239 20.28 -2.01 10.16
C THR A 239 21.04 -1.17 9.12
N GLY A 240 21.64 -0.05 9.50
CA GLY A 240 22.50 0.74 8.59
C GLY A 240 23.89 0.12 8.42
N ASP A 241 24.79 0.41 9.35
CA ASP A 241 26.23 0.10 9.27
C ASP A 241 26.66 -1.19 10.00
N GLY A 242 25.71 -1.97 10.51
CA GLY A 242 26.01 -3.26 11.13
C GLY A 242 26.38 -4.34 10.13
N CYS A 243 27.36 -5.16 10.51
CA CYS A 243 27.68 -6.42 9.86
C CYS A 243 27.22 -7.57 10.76
N VAL A 244 26.11 -8.20 10.36
CA VAL A 244 25.56 -9.40 10.99
C VAL A 244 25.54 -10.46 9.90
N VAL A 245 26.62 -11.22 9.73
CA VAL A 245 26.69 -12.31 8.74
C VAL A 245 27.04 -13.62 9.43
N PRO A 246 26.69 -14.79 8.85
CA PRO A 246 26.94 -16.06 9.51
C PRO A 246 28.44 -16.28 9.68
N ARG A 247 28.85 -16.86 10.82
CA ARG A 247 30.24 -17.24 11.11
C ARG A 247 31.25 -16.08 11.14
N GLN A 248 30.79 -14.84 11.27
CA GLN A 248 31.65 -13.69 11.57
C GLN A 248 31.24 -13.03 12.88
N PRO A 249 32.17 -12.39 13.61
CA PRO A 249 31.82 -11.56 14.75
C PRO A 249 30.84 -10.47 14.34
N ILE A 250 29.78 -10.27 15.12
CA ILE A 250 28.90 -9.11 14.94
C ILE A 250 29.71 -7.87 15.20
N HIS A 251 29.65 -6.92 14.27
CA HIS A 251 30.35 -5.66 14.44
C HIS A 251 29.62 -4.49 13.77
N TYR A 252 30.00 -3.30 14.22
CA TYR A 252 29.52 -2.02 13.74
C TYR A 252 30.72 -1.11 13.49
N THR A 253 30.63 -0.23 12.48
CA THR A 253 31.70 0.71 12.15
C THR A 253 31.16 2.12 12.00
N SER A 254 31.86 3.11 12.56
CA SER A 254 31.47 4.52 12.44
C SER A 254 32.66 5.46 12.59
N SER A 255 32.63 6.60 11.91
CA SER A 255 33.56 7.72 12.10
C SER A 255 33.08 8.75 13.13
N ASP A 256 31.90 8.52 13.70
CA ASP A 256 31.29 9.35 14.72
C ASP A 256 31.40 8.69 16.11
N PRO A 257 32.19 9.27 17.03
CA PRO A 257 32.33 8.77 18.39
C PRO A 257 31.01 8.68 19.17
N ALA A 258 30.06 9.61 18.94
CA ALA A 258 28.78 9.56 19.64
C ALA A 258 27.99 8.30 19.24
N CYS A 259 28.01 7.94 17.95
CA CYS A 259 27.38 6.71 17.47
C CYS A 259 28.10 5.45 18.01
N VAL A 260 29.43 5.49 18.13
CA VAL A 260 30.22 4.40 18.72
C VAL A 260 29.82 4.16 20.17
N GLU A 261 29.73 5.24 20.96
CA GLU A 261 29.30 5.21 22.36
C GLU A 261 27.86 4.70 22.49
N ALA A 262 26.93 5.22 21.69
CA ALA A 262 25.54 4.78 21.71
C ALA A 262 25.39 3.28 21.42
N VAL A 263 26.11 2.75 20.43
CA VAL A 263 26.10 1.30 20.12
C VAL A 263 26.73 0.48 21.24
N ALA A 264 27.85 0.96 21.82
CA ALA A 264 28.51 0.29 22.92
C ALA A 264 27.59 0.22 24.16
N GLN A 265 26.97 1.33 24.52
CA GLN A 265 26.07 1.41 25.68
C GLN A 265 24.82 0.56 25.48
N ALA A 266 24.21 0.63 24.28
CA ALA A 266 23.06 -0.18 23.93
C ALA A 266 23.34 -1.70 23.99
N ALA A 267 24.57 -2.12 23.63
CA ALA A 267 24.98 -3.52 23.75
C ALA A 267 25.14 -3.96 25.22
N ILE A 268 25.66 -3.09 26.08
CA ILE A 268 25.80 -3.34 27.52
C ILE A 268 24.42 -3.44 28.18
N GLU A 269 23.57 -2.43 27.99
CA GLU A 269 22.26 -2.32 28.65
C GLU A 269 21.25 -3.34 28.12
N GLY A 270 21.18 -3.48 26.79
CA GLY A 270 20.18 -4.34 26.16
C GLY A 270 20.54 -5.83 26.17
N PHE A 271 21.83 -6.17 26.22
CA PHE A 271 22.28 -7.54 25.97
C PHE A 271 23.35 -8.05 26.94
N GLY A 272 23.83 -7.22 27.89
CA GLY A 272 24.91 -7.59 28.80
C GLY A 272 26.22 -7.91 28.07
N ILE A 273 26.40 -7.36 26.87
CA ILE A 273 27.59 -7.58 26.04
C ILE A 273 28.61 -6.51 26.37
N ALA A 274 29.84 -6.92 26.71
CA ALA A 274 30.98 -6.01 26.81
C ALA A 274 31.55 -5.76 25.40
N PRO A 275 31.33 -4.57 24.79
CA PRO A 275 31.80 -4.28 23.45
C PRO A 275 33.33 -4.10 23.45
N ARG A 276 33.98 -4.53 22.37
CA ARG A 276 35.40 -4.22 22.13
C ARG A 276 35.50 -3.14 21.06
N VAL A 277 35.79 -1.92 21.48
CA VAL A 277 35.97 -0.76 20.60
C VAL A 277 37.44 -0.68 20.18
N VAL A 278 37.70 -0.66 18.88
CA VAL A 278 39.03 -0.57 18.29
C VAL A 278 39.09 0.62 17.35
N GLN A 279 39.87 1.62 17.71
CA GLN A 279 40.15 2.73 16.82
C GLN A 279 41.01 2.26 15.64
N GLN A 280 40.63 2.69 14.44
CA GLN A 280 41.41 2.47 13.22
C GLN A 280 42.14 3.79 12.91
N ALA A 281 41.91 4.37 11.73
CA ALA A 281 42.39 5.72 11.42
C ALA A 281 41.42 6.78 11.97
N ASN A 282 40.55 7.30 11.10
CA ASN A 282 39.51 8.29 11.43
C ASN A 282 38.14 7.65 11.75
N TRP A 283 38.11 6.35 12.01
CA TRP A 283 36.90 5.59 12.32
C TRP A 283 37.16 4.49 13.35
N TRP A 284 36.09 3.97 13.93
CA TRP A 284 36.12 2.97 15.00
C TRP A 284 35.35 1.73 14.60
N HIS A 285 35.87 0.59 15.02
CA HIS A 285 35.25 -0.71 14.89
C HIS A 285 34.73 -1.15 16.27
N VAL A 286 33.45 -1.44 16.38
CA VAL A 286 32.82 -1.95 17.61
C VAL A 286 32.48 -3.42 17.41
N TYR A 287 33.24 -4.30 18.06
CA TYR A 287 32.93 -5.72 18.09
C TYR A 287 31.94 -6.03 19.22
N LEU A 288 30.93 -6.85 18.94
CA LEU A 288 29.88 -7.24 19.87
C LEU A 288 29.97 -8.75 20.17
N PRO A 289 30.96 -9.17 20.98
CA PRO A 289 31.17 -10.59 21.28
C PRO A 289 30.01 -11.17 22.09
N SER A 290 29.86 -12.49 22.05
CA SER A 290 28.92 -13.17 22.95
C SER A 290 29.43 -13.06 24.40
N PRO A 291 28.56 -12.79 25.40
CA PRO A 291 28.97 -12.75 26.80
C PRO A 291 29.25 -14.16 27.35
N THR A 292 28.83 -15.21 26.62
CA THR A 292 29.01 -16.61 26.98
C THR A 292 29.60 -17.41 25.81
N PRO A 293 30.28 -18.55 26.08
CA PRO A 293 30.80 -19.42 25.04
C PRO A 293 29.70 -19.90 24.07
N LEU A 294 29.96 -19.74 22.76
CA LEU A 294 29.05 -20.18 21.72
C LEU A 294 29.04 -21.71 21.64
N THR A 295 27.86 -22.32 21.68
CA THR A 295 27.66 -23.77 21.55
C THR A 295 26.43 -24.08 20.70
N HIS A 296 26.21 -25.34 20.35
CA HIS A 296 25.00 -25.74 19.62
C HIS A 296 23.75 -25.36 20.44
N GLY A 297 22.87 -24.54 19.86
CA GLY A 297 21.67 -24.03 20.54
C GLY A 297 21.87 -22.78 21.42
N ARG A 298 23.11 -22.27 21.56
CA ARG A 298 23.40 -21.02 22.28
C ARG A 298 24.15 -20.03 21.38
N PRO A 299 23.45 -19.35 20.45
CA PRO A 299 24.04 -18.30 19.62
C PRO A 299 24.29 -17.02 20.42
N ASN A 300 24.99 -16.06 19.82
CA ASN A 300 25.12 -14.71 20.37
C ASN A 300 23.71 -14.12 20.67
N PRO A 301 23.49 -13.47 21.82
CA PRO A 301 22.19 -12.89 22.20
C PRO A 301 21.58 -11.97 21.16
N ILE A 302 22.40 -11.13 20.50
CA ILE A 302 21.97 -10.24 19.42
C ILE A 302 21.51 -11.07 18.21
N THR A 303 22.24 -12.12 17.84
CA THR A 303 21.80 -13.01 16.74
C THR A 303 20.48 -13.70 17.08
N ALA A 304 20.30 -14.19 18.31
CA ALA A 304 19.05 -14.80 18.75
C ALA A 304 17.89 -13.80 18.68
N TRP A 305 18.13 -12.57 19.11
CA TRP A 305 17.15 -11.49 19.10
C TRP A 305 16.77 -11.05 17.68
N LEU A 306 17.73 -10.79 16.80
CA LEU A 306 17.46 -10.45 15.40
C LEU A 306 16.62 -11.54 14.72
N ARG A 307 16.98 -12.83 14.93
CA ARG A 307 16.19 -13.95 14.41
C ARG A 307 14.73 -13.93 14.88
N ARG A 308 14.47 -13.59 16.14
CA ARG A 308 13.09 -13.44 16.66
C ARG A 308 12.35 -12.28 16.02
N LEU A 309 13.05 -11.20 15.68
CA LEU A 309 12.48 -10.06 14.94
C LEU A 309 12.23 -10.37 13.45
N GLY A 310 12.61 -11.56 12.98
CA GLY A 310 12.55 -11.92 11.57
C GLY A 310 13.64 -11.25 10.73
N THR A 311 14.68 -10.71 11.38
CA THR A 311 15.88 -10.22 10.72
C THR A 311 17.00 -11.23 10.86
N GLY A 312 17.64 -11.53 9.73
CA GLY A 312 18.67 -12.57 9.66
C GLY A 312 20.06 -11.97 9.60
N PRO A 313 21.08 -12.83 9.51
CA PRO A 313 22.30 -12.40 8.90
C PRO A 313 22.03 -12.07 7.43
N LEU A 314 21.96 -10.78 7.10
CA LEU A 314 21.53 -10.27 5.80
C LEU A 314 22.67 -9.47 5.17
N HIS A 315 22.82 -9.61 3.86
CA HIS A 315 23.65 -8.68 3.11
C HIS A 315 23.00 -7.29 3.04
N SER A 316 23.79 -6.24 2.75
CA SER A 316 23.31 -4.84 2.72
C SER A 316 22.10 -4.60 1.81
N TRP A 317 21.99 -5.34 0.70
CA TRP A 317 20.87 -5.25 -0.25
C TRP A 317 19.64 -6.07 0.15
N GLU A 318 19.76 -6.96 1.14
CA GLU A 318 18.67 -7.80 1.67
C GLU A 318 18.08 -7.22 2.95
N LYS A 319 18.74 -6.22 3.54
CA LYS A 319 18.30 -5.58 4.77
C LYS A 319 16.89 -5.00 4.59
N GLY A 320 16.10 -5.08 5.65
CA GLY A 320 14.78 -4.47 5.73
C GLY A 320 14.48 -4.11 7.18
N ILE A 321 13.47 -3.28 7.36
CA ILE A 321 12.93 -2.94 8.67
C ILE A 321 12.16 -4.13 9.23
N PRO A 322 12.49 -4.63 10.44
CA PRO A 322 11.71 -5.69 11.07
C PRO A 322 10.25 -5.27 11.29
N ARG A 323 9.33 -6.22 11.22
CA ARG A 323 7.88 -5.97 11.36
C ARG A 323 7.54 -5.26 12.68
N ALA A 324 8.25 -5.58 13.76
CA ALA A 324 8.06 -4.97 15.08
C ALA A 324 8.23 -3.44 15.08
N VAL A 325 9.07 -2.88 14.20
CA VAL A 325 9.30 -1.42 14.13
C VAL A 325 8.05 -0.66 13.65
N PHE A 326 7.21 -1.28 12.82
CA PHE A 326 5.96 -0.66 12.35
C PHE A 326 4.90 -0.54 13.46
N ALA A 327 5.00 -1.39 14.48
CA ALA A 327 4.12 -1.38 15.65
C ALA A 327 4.55 -0.36 16.73
N LEU A 328 5.69 0.30 16.58
CA LEU A 328 6.19 1.24 17.61
C LEU A 328 5.28 2.47 17.77
N PRO A 329 5.22 3.05 18.98
CA PRO A 329 4.69 4.40 19.15
C PRO A 329 5.56 5.42 18.40
N ASN A 330 4.98 6.55 17.98
CA ASN A 330 5.65 7.57 17.17
C ASN A 330 6.94 8.10 17.84
N SER A 331 6.97 8.20 19.17
CA SER A 331 8.16 8.62 19.93
C SER A 331 9.34 7.66 19.74
N GLN A 332 9.10 6.36 19.80
CA GLN A 332 10.12 5.35 19.57
C GLN A 332 10.44 5.21 18.08
N LEU A 333 9.45 5.28 17.19
CA LEU A 333 9.71 5.30 15.75
C LEU A 333 10.60 6.48 15.35
N ALA A 334 10.39 7.65 15.94
CA ALA A 334 11.25 8.82 15.75
C ALA A 334 12.68 8.54 16.22
N LEU A 335 12.85 7.96 17.41
CA LEU A 335 14.17 7.58 17.93
C LEU A 335 14.88 6.57 17.02
N PHE A 336 14.16 5.54 16.57
CA PHE A 336 14.68 4.56 15.62
C PHE A 336 15.15 5.22 14.32
N LEU A 337 14.30 6.06 13.71
CA LEU A 337 14.65 6.76 12.48
C LEU A 337 15.80 7.74 12.67
N ARG A 338 15.90 8.41 13.83
CA ARG A 338 17.01 9.31 14.19
C ARG A 338 18.35 8.59 14.18
N HIS A 339 18.42 7.42 14.82
CA HIS A 339 19.62 6.59 14.84
C HIS A 339 19.89 5.90 13.50
N LEU A 340 18.84 5.51 12.77
CA LEU A 340 19.00 4.97 11.41
C LEU A 340 19.60 6.04 10.49
N TRP A 341 19.14 7.29 10.57
CA TRP A 341 19.68 8.40 9.78
C TRP A 341 21.14 8.74 10.15
N ALA A 342 21.61 8.39 11.34
CA ALA A 342 23.01 8.59 11.73
C ALA A 342 23.98 7.70 10.95
N THR A 343 23.49 6.62 10.34
CA THR A 343 24.26 5.72 9.48
C THR A 343 24.42 6.32 8.07
N ASP A 344 23.61 5.86 7.12
CA ASP A 344 23.61 6.26 5.71
C ASP A 344 22.75 7.50 5.39
N GLY A 345 22.37 8.28 6.42
CA GLY A 345 21.61 9.50 6.25
C GLY A 345 22.49 10.72 5.95
N ASN A 346 21.96 11.64 5.16
CA ASN A 346 22.55 12.93 4.86
C ASN A 346 21.66 14.05 5.42
N LEU A 347 22.32 15.00 6.07
CA LEU A 347 21.73 16.24 6.57
C LEU A 347 22.77 17.34 6.35
N THR A 348 22.61 18.10 5.28
CA THR A 348 23.59 19.13 4.87
C THR A 348 22.91 20.38 4.31
N ARG A 349 23.62 21.51 4.34
CA ARG A 349 23.19 22.73 3.67
C ARG A 349 23.24 22.55 2.15
N SER A 350 22.17 22.97 1.49
CA SER A 350 22.04 22.97 0.02
C SER A 350 21.92 24.39 -0.49
N ARG A 351 22.70 24.73 -1.52
CA ARG A 351 22.62 26.05 -2.19
C ARG A 351 21.30 26.24 -2.95
N PHE A 352 20.65 25.15 -3.36
CA PHE A 352 19.43 25.19 -4.17
C PHE A 352 18.15 25.06 -3.33
N THR A 353 18.18 24.21 -2.31
CA THR A 353 17.00 23.83 -1.52
C THR A 353 17.11 24.22 -0.04
N ARG A 354 18.14 25.00 0.35
CA ARG A 354 18.55 25.31 1.74
C ARG A 354 19.04 24.10 2.54
N ALA A 355 18.28 23.00 2.52
CA ALA A 355 18.66 21.72 3.11
C ALA A 355 18.63 20.59 2.08
N ALA A 356 19.58 19.66 2.20
CA ALA A 356 19.56 18.36 1.56
C ALA A 356 19.40 17.29 2.65
N ILE A 357 18.22 16.66 2.68
CA ILE A 357 17.87 15.60 3.64
C ILE A 357 17.52 14.36 2.83
N TYR A 358 18.34 13.32 2.92
CA TYR A 358 18.05 12.04 2.28
C TYR A 358 18.66 10.87 3.04
N TYR A 359 18.12 9.67 2.84
CA TYR A 359 18.69 8.40 3.30
C TYR A 359 19.07 7.54 2.10
N ALA A 360 20.25 6.95 2.09
CA ALA A 360 20.73 6.13 0.97
C ALA A 360 20.88 4.66 1.38
N SER A 361 20.50 3.73 0.49
CA SER A 361 20.82 2.32 0.69
C SER A 361 20.84 1.55 -0.63
N THR A 362 21.52 0.42 -0.64
CA THR A 362 21.45 -0.55 -1.75
C THR A 362 20.28 -1.52 -1.59
N SER A 363 19.61 -1.56 -0.43
CA SER A 363 18.35 -2.28 -0.26
C SER A 363 17.18 -1.39 -0.63
N ARG A 364 16.50 -1.73 -1.73
CA ARG A 364 15.26 -1.04 -2.12
C ARG A 364 14.16 -1.20 -1.07
N THR A 365 14.02 -2.41 -0.54
CA THR A 365 13.01 -2.74 0.47
C THR A 365 13.16 -1.88 1.72
N LEU A 366 14.39 -1.72 2.22
CA LEU A 366 14.66 -0.84 3.35
C LEU A 366 14.20 0.60 3.07
N VAL A 367 14.54 1.13 1.90
CA VAL A 367 14.20 2.51 1.52
C VAL A 367 12.69 2.70 1.32
N GLU A 368 11.99 1.75 0.71
CA GLU A 368 10.53 1.76 0.55
C GLU A 368 9.80 1.64 1.92
N GLN A 369 10.36 0.87 2.85
CA GLN A 369 9.84 0.76 4.22
C GLN A 369 10.06 2.04 5.02
N VAL A 370 11.24 2.67 4.94
CA VAL A 370 11.50 3.98 5.55
C VAL A 370 10.58 5.04 4.94
N GLN A 371 10.36 5.03 3.61
CA GLN A 371 9.40 5.93 2.94
C GLN A 371 7.98 5.79 3.52
N SER A 372 7.57 4.56 3.84
CA SER A 372 6.26 4.28 4.43
C SER A 372 6.18 4.76 5.89
N LEU A 373 7.24 4.54 6.67
CA LEU A 373 7.31 4.99 8.08
C LEU A 373 7.33 6.51 8.21
N LEU A 374 7.93 7.25 7.27
CA LEU A 374 7.89 8.72 7.27
C LEU A 374 6.47 9.29 7.15
N LEU A 375 5.50 8.54 6.61
CA LEU A 375 4.09 8.96 6.60
C LEU A 375 3.49 9.07 8.01
N ARG A 376 4.05 8.38 9.02
CA ARG A 376 3.64 8.49 10.43
C ARG A 376 3.86 9.89 11.02
N PHE A 377 4.79 10.62 10.42
CA PHE A 377 5.10 12.01 10.72
C PHE A 377 4.49 12.95 9.65
N GLY A 378 3.70 12.43 8.71
CA GLY A 378 3.15 13.21 7.59
C GLY A 378 4.21 13.81 6.67
N ILE A 379 5.32 13.08 6.47
CA ILE A 379 6.41 13.43 5.56
C ILE A 379 6.29 12.60 4.29
N VAL A 380 6.10 13.25 3.14
CA VAL A 380 5.99 12.57 1.84
C VAL A 380 7.33 12.61 1.12
N ALA A 381 8.16 11.59 1.37
CA ALA A 381 9.47 11.46 0.73
C ALA A 381 9.40 10.85 -0.68
N ARG A 382 10.43 11.11 -1.51
CA ARG A 382 10.55 10.58 -2.87
C ARG A 382 11.79 9.73 -3.04
N LEU A 383 11.62 8.55 -3.62
CA LEU A 383 12.70 7.62 -3.92
C LEU A 383 13.31 7.94 -5.30
N LYS A 384 14.64 8.04 -5.35
CA LYS A 384 15.42 8.20 -6.57
C LYS A 384 16.44 7.07 -6.67
N ALA A 385 16.38 6.31 -7.76
CA ALA A 385 17.40 5.33 -8.08
C ALA A 385 18.61 6.01 -8.74
N THR A 386 19.81 5.58 -8.36
CA THR A 386 21.08 6.05 -8.91
C THR A 386 21.96 4.86 -9.23
N ARG A 387 22.54 4.85 -10.42
CA ARG A 387 23.42 3.77 -10.89
C ARG A 387 24.79 4.33 -11.20
N LYS A 388 25.83 3.76 -10.58
CA LYS A 388 27.23 4.03 -10.91
C LYS A 388 27.81 2.79 -11.58
N THR A 389 28.52 2.95 -12.70
CA THR A 389 29.14 1.83 -13.43
C THR A 389 30.03 1.01 -12.51
N GLY A 390 29.86 -0.32 -12.50
CA GLY A 390 30.59 -1.24 -11.63
C GLY A 390 30.02 -1.39 -10.21
N TYR A 391 28.97 -0.64 -9.86
CA TYR A 391 28.30 -0.72 -8.56
C TYR A 391 26.85 -1.15 -8.71
N ARG A 392 26.28 -1.67 -7.62
CA ARG A 392 24.85 -1.94 -7.51
C ARG A 392 24.06 -0.63 -7.60
N GLU A 393 22.80 -0.75 -7.98
CA GLU A 393 21.87 0.39 -7.90
C GLU A 393 21.75 0.83 -6.43
N CYS A 394 21.82 2.14 -6.22
CA CYS A 394 21.66 2.77 -4.92
C CYS A 394 20.40 3.62 -4.94
N TYR A 395 19.58 3.47 -3.91
CA TYR A 395 18.30 4.15 -3.75
C TYR A 395 18.45 5.26 -2.72
N GLN A 396 18.08 6.47 -3.10
CA GLN A 396 18.07 7.63 -2.22
C GLN A 396 16.64 8.07 -1.94
N LEU A 397 16.25 8.12 -0.67
CA LEU A 397 14.97 8.66 -0.23
C LEU A 397 15.13 10.11 0.18
N HIS A 398 14.61 11.02 -0.63
CA HIS A 398 14.73 12.47 -0.43
C HIS A 398 13.49 13.03 0.29
N VAL A 399 13.73 13.84 1.31
CA VAL A 399 12.70 14.68 1.94
C VAL A 399 12.78 16.06 1.28
N TYR A 400 11.71 16.43 0.56
CA TYR A 400 11.63 17.68 -0.20
C TYR A 400 10.61 18.65 0.40
N GLY A 401 10.85 19.94 0.16
CA GLY A 401 9.95 21.01 0.59
C GLY A 401 10.25 21.46 2.02
N ALA A 402 10.19 22.76 2.24
CA ALA A 402 10.57 23.35 3.52
C ALA A 402 9.71 22.84 4.68
N THR A 403 8.42 22.59 4.45
CA THR A 403 7.49 22.07 5.46
C THR A 403 7.89 20.67 5.94
N ASP A 404 8.08 19.73 5.02
CA ASP A 404 8.42 18.34 5.36
C ASP A 404 9.85 18.24 5.90
N GLN A 405 10.80 19.03 5.37
CA GLN A 405 12.16 19.10 5.88
C GLN A 405 12.20 19.68 7.30
N ALA A 406 11.48 20.77 7.57
CA ALA A 406 11.38 21.33 8.92
C ALA A 406 10.65 20.39 9.89
N ARG A 407 9.70 19.59 9.39
CA ARG A 407 9.05 18.56 10.19
C ARG A 407 10.00 17.42 10.53
N PHE A 408 10.74 16.92 9.54
CA PHE A 408 11.78 15.91 9.74
C PHE A 408 12.77 16.34 10.82
N LEU A 409 13.30 17.57 10.74
CA LEU A 409 14.27 18.09 11.72
C LEU A 409 13.69 18.23 13.13
N ARG A 410 12.40 18.58 13.27
CA ARG A 410 11.75 18.75 14.58
C ARG A 410 11.36 17.43 15.22
N GLU A 411 10.85 16.48 14.44
CA GLU A 411 10.25 15.26 14.98
C GLU A 411 11.21 14.07 14.96
N ILE A 412 12.19 14.03 14.06
CA ILE A 412 13.11 12.90 13.88
C ILE A 412 14.56 13.34 14.11
N GLY A 413 15.04 14.32 13.33
CA GLY A 413 16.42 14.79 13.38
C GLY A 413 17.43 13.73 12.92
N CYS A 414 18.67 13.86 13.40
CA CYS A 414 19.72 12.86 13.19
C CYS A 414 20.44 12.63 14.52
N PHE A 415 21.09 11.49 14.71
CA PHE A 415 21.95 11.29 15.88
C PHE A 415 23.42 11.55 15.52
N GLY A 416 24.19 12.06 16.48
CA GLY A 416 25.63 12.31 16.33
C GLY A 416 25.98 13.64 15.64
N LYS A 417 27.19 13.73 15.08
CA LYS A 417 27.79 14.96 14.50
C LYS A 417 26.90 15.67 13.48
N ARG A 418 26.09 14.92 12.73
CA ARG A 418 25.21 15.50 11.70
C ARG A 418 24.06 16.29 12.31
N ASP A 419 23.73 16.10 13.59
CA ASP A 419 22.69 16.85 14.27
C ASP A 419 23.11 18.29 14.60
N GLU A 420 24.41 18.59 14.64
CA GLU A 420 24.96 19.93 14.94
C GLU A 420 24.44 21.00 13.97
N VAL A 421 24.17 20.62 12.71
CA VAL A 421 23.66 21.55 11.69
C VAL A 421 22.13 21.55 11.62
N ALA A 422 21.43 20.65 12.32
CA ALA A 422 19.97 20.52 12.25
C ALA A 422 19.24 21.77 12.74
N ALA A 423 19.67 22.34 13.88
CA ALA A 423 19.06 23.56 14.43
C ALA A 423 19.22 24.78 13.50
N ALA A 424 20.38 24.90 12.85
CA ALA A 424 20.64 25.97 11.89
C ALA A 424 19.78 25.79 10.63
N LEU A 425 19.69 24.56 10.09
CA LEU A 425 18.81 24.26 8.96
C LEU A 425 17.33 24.52 9.28
N LEU A 426 16.87 24.17 10.48
CA LEU A 426 15.49 24.40 10.89
C LEU A 426 15.15 25.89 10.90
N THR A 427 16.06 26.71 11.44
CA THR A 427 15.92 28.18 11.42
C THR A 427 15.87 28.71 9.98
N GLU A 428 16.80 28.26 9.12
CA GLU A 428 16.86 28.66 7.71
C GLU A 428 15.60 28.25 6.93
N LEU A 429 15.06 27.05 7.17
CA LEU A 429 13.86 26.54 6.51
C LEU A 429 12.59 27.24 6.96
N SER A 430 12.52 27.64 8.23
CA SER A 430 11.36 28.37 8.78
C SER A 430 11.23 29.77 8.18
N ALA A 431 12.34 30.35 7.71
CA ALA A 431 12.35 31.64 7.02
C ALA A 431 11.97 31.56 5.53
N VAL A 432 11.83 30.35 4.97
CA VAL A 432 11.49 30.17 3.54
C VAL A 432 9.99 30.41 3.32
N GLN A 433 9.65 31.35 2.44
CA GLN A 433 8.30 31.38 1.85
C GLN A 433 8.10 30.08 1.06
N THR A 434 7.27 29.18 1.58
CA THR A 434 7.12 27.81 1.08
C THR A 434 6.80 27.78 -0.40
N ASN A 435 7.66 27.16 -1.20
CA ASN A 435 7.34 26.81 -2.58
C ASN A 435 6.38 25.61 -2.56
N PRO A 436 5.09 25.79 -2.88
CA PRO A 436 4.07 24.80 -2.56
C PRO A 436 3.95 23.69 -3.60
N ASN A 437 4.93 23.54 -4.49
CA ASN A 437 4.87 22.64 -5.65
C ASN A 437 5.08 21.14 -5.34
N VAL A 438 5.11 20.73 -4.07
CA VAL A 438 5.33 19.32 -3.68
C VAL A 438 4.00 18.62 -3.43
N ASP A 439 3.14 19.19 -2.58
CA ASP A 439 1.80 18.69 -2.24
C ASP A 439 0.74 19.60 -2.87
N VAL A 440 0.38 19.26 -4.11
CA VAL A 440 -0.55 20.03 -4.94
C VAL A 440 -1.77 19.20 -5.31
N ILE A 441 -2.92 19.86 -5.32
CA ILE A 441 -4.14 19.35 -5.94
C ILE A 441 -3.93 19.41 -7.47
N PRO A 442 -4.23 18.32 -8.21
CA PRO A 442 -4.05 18.25 -9.65
C PRO A 442 -4.74 19.40 -10.39
N ARG A 443 -4.22 19.79 -11.56
CA ARG A 443 -4.75 20.91 -12.37
C ARG A 443 -6.20 20.64 -12.82
N GLU A 444 -6.60 19.38 -12.84
CA GLU A 444 -7.92 18.86 -13.14
C GLU A 444 -8.99 19.41 -12.16
N VAL A 445 -8.59 20.09 -11.08
CA VAL A 445 -9.52 20.81 -10.19
C VAL A 445 -10.06 22.11 -10.79
N TRP A 446 -9.37 22.70 -11.77
CA TRP A 446 -9.75 23.99 -12.35
C TRP A 446 -11.14 24.01 -12.99
N PRO A 447 -11.58 22.99 -13.76
CA PRO A 447 -12.96 22.89 -14.23
C PRO A 447 -14.00 22.97 -13.11
N ARG A 448 -13.76 22.31 -11.97
CA ARG A 448 -14.67 22.36 -10.81
C ARG A 448 -14.73 23.74 -10.19
N ILE A 449 -13.56 24.38 -10.02
CA ILE A 449 -13.49 25.77 -9.55
C ILE A 449 -14.25 26.68 -10.53
N GLY A 450 -14.11 26.45 -11.84
CA GLY A 450 -14.84 27.16 -12.89
C GLY A 450 -16.35 27.06 -12.72
N GLN A 451 -16.88 25.84 -12.55
CA GLN A 451 -18.32 25.60 -12.33
C GLN A 451 -18.85 26.33 -11.09
N VAL A 452 -18.15 26.23 -9.95
CA VAL A 452 -18.55 26.91 -8.71
C VAL A 452 -18.47 28.44 -8.86
N LYS A 453 -17.42 28.93 -9.53
CA LYS A 453 -17.22 30.35 -9.83
C LYS A 453 -18.31 30.90 -10.74
N ASP A 454 -18.67 30.16 -11.80
CA ASP A 454 -19.75 30.52 -12.73
C ASP A 454 -21.11 30.55 -12.01
N ALA A 455 -21.39 29.55 -11.16
CA ALA A 455 -22.61 29.51 -10.34
C ALA A 455 -22.69 30.69 -9.35
N ALA A 456 -21.55 31.19 -8.86
CA ALA A 456 -21.46 32.38 -8.01
C ALA A 456 -21.48 33.71 -8.78
N GLY A 457 -21.55 33.69 -10.13
CA GLY A 457 -21.56 34.90 -10.95
C GLY A 457 -20.24 35.68 -10.97
N LEU A 458 -19.12 35.07 -10.56
CA LEU A 458 -17.82 35.74 -10.46
C LEU A 458 -16.97 35.54 -11.71
N SER A 459 -16.18 36.53 -12.09
CA SER A 459 -15.16 36.37 -13.13
C SER A 459 -13.86 35.78 -12.54
N TRP A 460 -12.98 35.27 -13.40
CA TRP A 460 -11.64 34.85 -12.96
C TRP A 460 -10.80 36.01 -12.42
N ARG A 461 -11.09 37.26 -12.81
CA ARG A 461 -10.44 38.46 -12.26
C ARG A 461 -10.92 38.73 -10.83
N ASP A 462 -12.22 38.58 -10.57
CA ASP A 462 -12.78 38.78 -9.23
C ASP A 462 -12.24 37.74 -8.25
N LEU A 463 -12.14 36.48 -8.69
CA LEU A 463 -11.50 35.43 -7.89
C LEU A 463 -10.01 35.70 -7.66
N ALA A 464 -9.28 36.21 -8.66
CA ALA A 464 -7.87 36.56 -8.47
C ALA A 464 -7.71 37.72 -7.47
N ALA A 465 -8.59 38.73 -7.56
CA ALA A 465 -8.63 39.87 -6.65
C ALA A 465 -8.96 39.46 -5.21
N SER A 466 -9.96 38.59 -5.00
CA SER A 466 -10.30 38.08 -3.66
C SER A 466 -9.17 37.26 -3.03
N LEU A 467 -8.37 36.58 -3.85
CA LEU A 467 -7.17 35.85 -3.43
C LEU A 467 -5.94 36.76 -3.27
N GLY A 468 -6.05 38.07 -3.50
CA GLY A 468 -4.93 39.00 -3.44
C GLY A 468 -3.79 38.63 -4.40
N THR A 469 -4.14 38.08 -5.57
CA THR A 469 -3.18 37.65 -6.59
C THR A 469 -3.46 38.35 -7.92
N SER A 470 -2.41 38.71 -8.66
CA SER A 470 -2.58 39.25 -10.02
C SER A 470 -3.15 38.18 -10.96
N TYR A 471 -4.16 38.55 -11.74
CA TYR A 471 -4.71 37.67 -12.76
C TYR A 471 -3.69 37.44 -13.89
N CYS A 472 -3.30 36.18 -14.09
CA CYS A 472 -2.28 35.77 -15.07
C CYS A 472 -2.85 34.98 -16.26
N GLY A 473 -4.15 35.15 -16.55
CA GLY A 473 -4.81 34.50 -17.68
C GLY A 473 -4.86 32.97 -17.56
N SER A 474 -4.82 32.28 -18.70
CA SER A 474 -4.89 30.81 -18.80
C SER A 474 -3.67 30.09 -18.22
N THR A 475 -2.57 30.81 -17.95
CA THR A 475 -1.37 30.25 -17.30
C THR A 475 -1.68 29.67 -15.92
N LEU A 476 -2.63 30.28 -15.21
CA LEU A 476 -3.13 29.81 -13.92
C LEU A 476 -3.66 28.36 -14.00
N LEU A 477 -4.33 28.02 -15.10
CA LEU A 477 -5.01 26.74 -15.32
C LEU A 477 -4.06 25.59 -15.66
N LYS A 478 -2.80 25.89 -15.99
CA LYS A 478 -1.81 24.90 -16.44
C LYS A 478 -1.11 24.17 -15.29
N ARG A 479 -1.29 24.61 -14.04
CA ARG A 479 -0.59 24.08 -12.86
C ARG A 479 -1.59 23.64 -11.79
N GLY A 480 -1.17 22.67 -10.97
CA GLY A 480 -1.91 22.30 -9.77
C GLY A 480 -1.94 23.43 -8.73
N LEU A 481 -2.88 23.39 -7.81
CA LEU A 481 -2.98 24.35 -6.71
C LEU A 481 -2.40 23.77 -5.43
N SER A 482 -1.78 24.61 -4.63
CA SER A 482 -1.50 24.25 -3.25
C SER A 482 -2.79 24.12 -2.45
N ARG A 483 -2.77 23.26 -1.42
CA ARG A 483 -3.91 23.13 -0.49
C ARG A 483 -4.29 24.45 0.17
N ALA A 484 -3.30 25.22 0.63
CA ALA A 484 -3.53 26.52 1.24
C ALA A 484 -4.22 27.49 0.27
N ARG A 485 -3.84 27.47 -1.01
CA ARG A 485 -4.49 28.27 -2.04
C ARG A 485 -5.91 27.77 -2.32
N LEU A 486 -6.11 26.47 -2.43
CA LEU A 486 -7.45 25.90 -2.62
C LEU A 486 -8.35 26.20 -1.42
N GLY A 487 -7.84 26.17 -0.20
CA GLY A 487 -8.58 26.57 1.00
C GLY A 487 -9.06 28.02 0.93
N ARG A 488 -8.21 28.96 0.50
CA ARG A 488 -8.62 30.36 0.28
C ARG A 488 -9.65 30.49 -0.85
N VAL A 489 -9.54 29.67 -1.90
CA VAL A 489 -10.56 29.58 -2.96
C VAL A 489 -11.89 29.11 -2.37
N ALA A 490 -11.88 28.04 -1.57
CA ALA A 490 -13.08 27.48 -0.94
C ALA A 490 -13.74 28.44 0.07
N THR A 491 -12.96 29.31 0.73
CA THR A 491 -13.51 30.39 1.57
C THR A 491 -14.21 31.47 0.74
N THR A 492 -13.68 31.80 -0.45
CA THR A 492 -14.29 32.80 -1.35
C THR A 492 -15.49 32.22 -2.11
N LEU A 493 -15.40 30.96 -2.52
CA LEU A 493 -16.37 30.21 -3.29
C LEU A 493 -16.84 29.03 -2.43
N PRO A 494 -17.83 29.23 -1.54
CA PRO A 494 -18.26 28.21 -0.60
C PRO A 494 -18.71 26.95 -1.34
N SER A 495 -17.90 25.91 -1.26
CA SER A 495 -18.18 24.60 -1.83
C SER A 495 -17.57 23.55 -0.91
N GLN A 496 -18.43 22.68 -0.38
CA GLN A 496 -17.98 21.59 0.50
C GLN A 496 -16.95 20.73 -0.22
N GLN A 497 -17.17 20.42 -1.51
CA GLN A 497 -16.25 19.64 -2.33
C GLN A 497 -14.84 20.28 -2.43
N LEU A 498 -14.74 21.60 -2.57
CA LEU A 498 -13.45 22.29 -2.62
C LEU A 498 -12.77 22.31 -1.24
N THR A 499 -13.55 22.46 -0.17
CA THR A 499 -13.08 22.38 1.22
C THR A 499 -12.52 20.99 1.53
N ASP A 500 -13.26 19.93 1.20
CA ASP A 500 -12.85 18.54 1.41
C ASP A 500 -11.55 18.25 0.66
N LEU A 501 -11.44 18.67 -0.61
CA LEU A 501 -10.21 18.52 -1.38
C LEU A 501 -9.02 19.25 -0.75
N ALA A 502 -9.21 20.49 -0.29
CA ALA A 502 -8.15 21.27 0.35
C ALA A 502 -7.67 20.64 1.67
N GLN A 503 -8.59 20.05 2.43
CA GLN A 503 -8.33 19.46 3.74
C GLN A 503 -8.09 17.94 3.71
N SER A 504 -8.13 17.31 2.53
CA SER A 504 -8.01 15.85 2.38
C SER A 504 -6.69 15.27 2.91
N ASP A 505 -6.74 14.00 3.28
CA ASP A 505 -5.61 13.21 3.76
C ASP A 505 -4.90 12.45 2.63
N VAL A 506 -5.28 12.75 1.39
CA VAL A 506 -4.79 12.15 0.16
C VAL A 506 -3.68 12.99 -0.45
N PHE A 507 -2.53 12.40 -0.73
CA PHE A 507 -1.51 12.96 -1.60
C PHE A 507 -1.73 12.51 -3.04
N TRP A 508 -1.81 13.47 -3.97
CA TRP A 508 -2.01 13.19 -5.39
C TRP A 508 -0.66 12.94 -6.08
N ASP A 509 -0.31 11.66 -6.23
CA ASP A 509 0.92 11.25 -6.88
C ASP A 509 0.68 10.94 -8.36
N ARG A 510 1.69 11.15 -9.20
CA ARG A 510 1.56 10.93 -10.64
C ARG A 510 2.06 9.56 -11.02
N ILE A 511 1.37 8.89 -11.92
CA ILE A 511 1.87 7.68 -12.56
C ILE A 511 3.09 8.05 -13.39
N ALA A 512 4.25 7.46 -13.07
CA ALA A 512 5.49 7.60 -13.82
C ALA A 512 5.55 6.59 -14.97
N SER A 513 5.13 5.35 -14.71
CA SER A 513 5.04 4.29 -15.72
C SER A 513 4.01 3.24 -15.34
N ILE A 514 3.52 2.53 -16.36
CA ILE A 514 2.69 1.33 -16.24
C ILE A 514 3.39 0.26 -17.09
N THR A 515 3.77 -0.86 -16.49
CA THR A 515 4.54 -1.90 -17.18
C THR A 515 3.83 -3.25 -17.02
N PRO A 516 3.48 -3.95 -18.12
CA PRO A 516 2.90 -5.28 -18.02
C PRO A 516 3.91 -6.25 -17.40
N LEU A 517 3.43 -7.16 -16.57
CA LEU A 517 4.18 -8.26 -15.97
C LEU A 517 3.54 -9.60 -16.37
N ASP A 518 4.26 -10.69 -16.09
CA ASP A 518 3.72 -12.04 -16.20
C ASP A 518 2.53 -12.24 -15.25
N GLU A 519 1.70 -13.24 -15.56
CA GLU A 519 0.53 -13.57 -14.76
C GLU A 519 0.92 -13.94 -13.32
N GLN A 520 0.17 -13.39 -12.36
CA GLN A 520 0.42 -13.59 -10.93
C GLN A 520 -0.87 -13.95 -10.21
N LEU A 521 -0.73 -14.58 -9.05
CA LEU A 521 -1.84 -14.86 -8.15
C LEU A 521 -2.37 -13.54 -7.54
N VAL A 522 -3.68 -13.30 -7.65
CA VAL A 522 -4.36 -12.06 -7.23
C VAL A 522 -5.60 -12.31 -6.38
#